data_AF-A0A943DTI9-F1
#
_entry.id   AF-A0A943DTI9-F1
#
_cell.length_a   1.000
_cell.length_b   1.000
_cell.length_c   1.000
_cell.angle_alpha   90.00
_cell.angle_beta   90.00
_cell.angle_gamma   90.00
#
_symmetry.space_group_name_H-M   'P 1'
#
loop_
_entity.id
_entity.type
_entity.pdbx_description
1 polymer ?
#
loop_
_entity_poly.entity_id
_entity_poly.type
_entity_poly.pdbx_seq_one_letter_code
_entity_poly.pdbx_strand_id
1 'polypeptide(L)' 'MEEIAYENGWITREQLMESAERYGKSPYGQHLKGLADGEIMLVPNQKN' A
#
# COMPACT_ATOMS: atom_id res chain seq x y z
N MET A 1 0.24 7.76 3.63
CA MET A 1 -1.05 8.34 3.15
C MET A 1 -1.63 7.46 2.04
N GLU A 2 -0.74 6.89 1.21
CA GLU A 2 -1.00 6.05 0.06
C GLU A 2 -1.85 4.82 0.40
N GLU A 3 -1.62 4.21 1.56
CA GLU A 3 -2.43 3.10 2.09
C GLU A 3 -3.90 3.46 2.24
N ILE A 4 -4.18 4.61 2.88
CA ILE A 4 -5.55 5.13 3.07
C ILE A 4 -6.15 5.53 1.72
N ALA A 5 -5.37 6.18 0.86
CA ALA A 5 -5.82 6.59 -0.46
C ALA A 5 -6.17 5.38 -1.35
N TYR A 6 -5.44 4.27 -1.23
CA TYR A 6 -5.73 3.03 -1.95
C TYR A 6 -6.99 2.34 -1.42
N GLU A 7 -7.13 2.24 -0.09
CA GLU A 7 -8.34 1.72 0.57
C GLU A 7 -9.59 2.53 0.23
N ASN A 8 -9.47 3.86 0.16
CA ASN A 8 -10.58 4.75 -0.21
C ASN A 8 -10.79 4.83 -1.73
N GLY A 9 -9.98 4.15 -2.55
CA GLY A 9 -10.05 4.20 -4.01
C GLY A 9 -9.69 5.56 -4.61
N TRP A 10 -9.01 6.43 -3.86
CA TRP A 10 -8.49 7.71 -4.35
C TRP A 10 -7.28 7.56 -5.27
N ILE A 11 -6.53 6.47 -5.10
CA ILE A 11 -5.43 6.09 -5.99
C ILE A 11 -5.63 4.68 -6.54
N THR A 12 -5.13 4.43 -7.74
CA THR A 12 -5.17 3.10 -8.36
C THR A 12 -4.02 2.23 -7.89
N ARG A 13 -4.13 0.92 -8.14
CA ARG A 13 -3.04 -0.04 -7.91
C ARG A 13 -1.73 0.40 -8.58
N GLU A 14 -1.81 0.95 -9.79
CA GLU A 14 -0.66 1.41 -10.55
C GLU A 14 0.03 2.59 -9.87
N GLN A 15 -0.72 3.56 -9.35
CA GLN A 15 -0.20 4.70 -8.60
C GLN A 15 0.41 4.28 -7.25
N LEU A 16 -0.19 3.28 -6.59
CA LEU A 16 0.36 2.66 -5.40
C LEU A 16 1.70 1.95 -5.71
N MET A 17 1.78 1.24 -6.84
CA MET A 17 3.00 0.56 -7.30
C MET A 17 4.11 1.56 -7.68
N GLU A 18 3.79 2.64 -8.40
CA GLU A 18 4.76 3.70 -8.71
C GLU A 18 5.34 4.31 -7.43
N SER A 19 4.48 4.53 -6.43
CA SER A 19 4.91 4.96 -5.11
C SER A 19 5.82 3.93 -4.46
N ALA A 20 5.43 2.65 -4.46
CA ALA A 20 6.25 1.54 -3.95
C ALA A 20 7.65 1.48 -4.62
N GLU A 21 7.70 1.64 -5.95
CA GLU A 21 8.94 1.67 -6.72
C GLU A 21 9.81 2.89 -6.39
N ARG A 22 9.20 4.06 -6.16
CA ARG A 22 9.91 5.26 -5.68
C ARG A 22 10.58 5.03 -4.33
N TYR A 23 9.94 4.27 -3.44
CA TYR A 23 10.53 3.86 -2.15
C TYR A 23 11.53 2.70 -2.29
N GLY A 24 11.55 2.03 -3.44
CA GLY A 24 12.53 1.00 -3.80
C GLY A 24 12.54 -0.19 -2.84
N LYS A 25 13.72 -0.56 -2.36
CA LYS A 25 13.94 -1.69 -1.43
C LYS A 25 13.68 -1.34 0.04
N SER A 26 13.09 -0.17 0.31
CA SER A 26 12.77 0.21 1.68
C SER A 26 11.64 -0.69 2.22
N PRO A 27 11.59 -0.96 3.54
CA PRO A 27 10.51 -1.72 4.16
C PRO A 27 9.11 -1.19 3.79
N TYR A 28 9.00 0.13 3.68
CA TYR A 28 7.76 0.80 3.25
C TYR A 28 7.41 0.51 1.77
N GLY A 29 8.39 0.53 0.86
CA GLY A 29 8.15 0.19 -0.55
C GLY A 29 7.76 -1.28 -0.74
N GLN A 30 8.38 -2.19 0.01
CA GLN A 30 7.98 -3.60 0.01
C GLN A 30 6.55 -3.79 0.55
N HIS A 31 6.18 -3.04 1.57
CA HIS A 31 4.82 -3.04 2.14
C HIS A 31 3.78 -2.53 1.15
N LEU A 32 4.01 -1.38 0.50
CA LEU A 32 3.12 -0.85 -0.54
C LEU A 32 3.00 -1.79 -1.74
N LYS A 33 4.08 -2.50 -2.10
CA LYS A 33 4.06 -3.50 -3.17
C LYS A 33 3.18 -4.70 -2.81
N GLY A 34 3.30 -5.23 -1.59
CA GLY A 34 2.44 -6.32 -1.11
C GLY A 34 0.98 -5.90 -1.00
N LEU A 35 0.71 -4.63 -0.68
CA LEU A 35 -0.64 -4.05 -0.71
C LEU A 35 -1.20 -3.98 -2.13
N ALA A 36 -0.40 -3.49 -3.08
CA ALA A 36 -0.79 -3.45 -4.48
C ALA A 36 -1.03 -4.87 -5.03
N ASP A 37 -0.23 -5.85 -4.62
CA ASP A 37 -0.39 -7.24 -5.05
C ASP A 37 -1.55 -7.97 -4.36
N GLY A 38 -2.11 -7.41 -3.29
CA GLY A 38 -3.14 -8.04 -2.47
C GLY A 38 -2.59 -9.13 -1.54
N GLU A 39 -1.27 -9.28 -1.45
CA GLU A 39 -0.58 -10.17 -0.51
C GLU A 39 -0.64 -9.64 0.93
N ILE A 40 -0.70 -8.32 1.09
CA ILE A 40 -0.85 -7.64 2.37
C ILE A 40 -2.24 -7.01 2.39
N MET A 41 -3.06 -7.39 3.36
CA MET A 41 -4.23 -6.59 3.73
C MET A 41 -3.82 -5.61 4.82
N LEU A 42 -4.24 -4.36 4.70
CA LEU A 42 -4.26 -3.44 5.83
C LEU A 42 -5.23 -4.04 6.83
N VAL A 43 -4.73 -4.85 7.75
CA VAL A 43 -5.52 -5.27 8.89
C VAL A 43 -5.92 -3.98 9.60
N PRO A 44 -7.20 -3.58 9.63
CA PRO A 44 -7.61 -2.58 10.58
C PRO A 44 -7.32 -3.24 11.93
N ASN A 45 -6.33 -2.73 12.63
CA ASN A 45 -6.10 -3.09 14.02
C ASN A 45 -7.34 -2.61 14.78
N GLN A 46 -8.39 -3.43 14.77
CA GLN A 46 -9.53 -3.37 15.66
C GLN A 46 -8.99 -3.75 17.04
N LYS A 47 -8.34 -2.78 17.69
CA LYS A 47 -8.19 -2.79 19.14
C LYS A 47 -9.59 -2.58 19.69
N ASN A 48 -10.20 -3.71 20.04
CA ASN A 48 -11.39 -3.83 20.85
C ASN A 48 -11.18 -3.15 22.21
#